data_AF-A0A942U113-F1
#
_entry.id   AF-A0A942U113-F1
#
_cell.length_a   1.000
_cell.length_b   1.000
_cell.length_c   1.000
_cell.angle_alpha   90.00
_cell.angle_beta   90.00
_cell.angle_gamma   90.00
#
_symmetry.space_group_name_H-M   'P 1'
#
loop_
_entity.id
_entity.type
_entity.pdbx_description
1 polymer ?
#
loop_
_entity_poly.entity_id
_entity_poly.type
_entity_poly.pdbx_seq_one_letter_code
_entity_poly.pdbx_strand_id
1 'polypeptide(L)'
;MSQIMNQEKVNELVDRFYDRLMKDDYYITMFKARNVDIELLKNRQRIFINRLVSEETSNEHENQVKDRHPFQIAPDRAEMWFNNLKETMDEMELNSAVKGRLIEKIELLLIRLLNKN
;
A
#
# COMPACT_ATOMS: atom_id res chain seq x y z
N MET A 1 -8.65 16.47 16.62
CA MET A 1 -9.02 16.51 15.19
C MET A 1 -8.27 15.40 14.49
N SER A 2 -8.95 14.48 13.83
CA SER A 2 -8.27 13.48 13.00
C SER A 2 -7.68 14.21 11.78
N GLN A 3 -6.35 14.38 11.75
CA GLN A 3 -5.70 14.86 10.52
C GLN A 3 -5.78 13.73 9.48
N ILE A 4 -6.67 13.86 8.51
CA ILE A 4 -6.81 12.92 7.40
C ILE A 4 -5.85 13.38 6.29
N MET A 5 -5.18 12.44 5.62
CA MET A 5 -4.36 12.76 4.45
C MET A 5 -5.27 13.27 3.33
N ASN A 6 -4.93 14.41 2.71
CA ASN A 6 -5.73 14.93 1.60
C ASN A 6 -5.58 14.05 0.34
N GLN A 7 -6.54 14.14 -0.58
CA GLN A 7 -6.57 13.32 -1.79
C GLN A 7 -5.34 13.55 -2.68
N GLU A 8 -4.84 14.79 -2.74
CA GLU A 8 -3.66 15.13 -3.55
C GLU A 8 -2.41 14.40 -3.05
N LYS A 9 -2.20 14.32 -1.74
CA LYS A 9 -1.10 13.56 -1.13
C LYS A 9 -1.27 12.06 -1.29
N VAL A 10 -2.50 11.55 -1.33
CA VAL A 10 -2.76 10.13 -1.67
C VAL A 10 -2.38 9.85 -3.12
N ASN A 11 -2.74 10.74 -4.04
CA ASN A 11 -2.37 10.59 -5.45
C ASN A 11 -0.84 10.63 -5.62
N GLU A 12 -0.19 11.63 -5.02
CA GLU A 12 1.26 11.78 -5.05
C GLU A 12 1.99 10.57 -4.45
N LEU A 13 1.52 10.06 -3.30
CA LEU A 13 2.09 8.87 -2.66
C LEU A 13 2.03 7.66 -3.59
N VAL A 14 0.88 7.43 -4.22
CA VAL A 14 0.72 6.28 -5.11
C VAL A 14 1.58 6.44 -6.35
N ASP A 15 1.64 7.62 -6.96
CA ASP A 15 2.45 7.82 -8.16
C ASP A 15 3.93 7.59 -7.87
N ARG A 16 4.48 8.23 -6.83
CA ARG A 16 5.88 8.05 -6.41
C ARG A 16 6.18 6.61 -6.00
N PHE A 17 5.22 5.94 -5.35
CA PHE A 17 5.37 4.55 -4.94
C PHE A 17 5.53 3.63 -6.16
N TYR A 18 4.68 3.78 -7.18
CA TYR A 18 4.81 3.00 -8.41
C TYR A 18 6.06 3.39 -9.22
N ASP A 19 6.46 4.66 -9.24
CA ASP A 19 7.71 5.07 -9.86
C ASP A 19 8.93 4.42 -9.20
N ARG A 20 8.88 4.19 -7.88
CA ARG A 20 9.88 3.41 -7.14
C ARG A 20 9.81 1.93 -7.50
N LEU A 21 8.62 1.31 -7.42
CA LEU A 21 8.44 -0.11 -7.75
C LEU A 21 8.93 -0.43 -9.18
N MET A 22 8.70 0.47 -10.12
CA MET A 22 9.08 0.30 -11.54
C MET A 22 10.58 0.48 -11.80
N LYS A 23 11.41 0.67 -10.76
CA LYS A 23 12.88 0.63 -10.84
C LYS A 23 13.47 -0.70 -10.35
N ASP A 24 12.66 -1.54 -9.72
CA ASP A 24 13.08 -2.83 -9.21
C ASP A 24 12.72 -3.94 -10.23
N ASP A 25 13.76 -4.65 -10.68
CA ASP A 25 13.68 -5.70 -11.69
C ASP A 25 12.66 -6.80 -11.34
N TYR A 26 12.47 -7.09 -10.05
CA TYR A 26 11.48 -8.05 -9.59
C TYR A 26 10.06 -7.61 -9.99
N TYR A 27 9.68 -6.37 -9.68
CA TYR A 27 8.34 -5.85 -9.98
C TYR A 27 8.13 -5.65 -11.48
N ILE A 28 9.15 -5.15 -12.19
CA ILE A 28 9.10 -5.01 -13.66
C ILE A 28 8.81 -6.37 -14.30
N THR A 29 9.54 -7.41 -13.90
CA THR A 29 9.39 -8.76 -14.45
C THR A 29 8.02 -9.34 -14.10
N MET A 30 7.60 -9.21 -12.84
CA MET A 30 6.32 -9.74 -12.36
C MET A 30 5.12 -9.07 -13.04
N PHE A 31 5.12 -7.75 -13.18
CA PHE A 31 4.04 -7.03 -13.85
C PHE A 31 3.95 -7.35 -15.34
N LYS A 32 5.09 -7.46 -16.04
CA LYS A 32 5.14 -7.89 -17.45
C LYS A 32 4.61 -9.31 -17.62
N ALA A 33 5.10 -10.25 -16.81
CA ALA A 33 4.70 -11.66 -16.89
C ALA A 33 3.19 -11.88 -16.66
N ARG A 34 2.55 -10.98 -15.90
CA ARG A 34 1.12 -11.04 -15.58
C ARG A 34 0.26 -10.07 -16.42
N ASN A 35 0.84 -9.40 -17.41
CA ASN A 35 0.18 -8.38 -18.24
C ASN A 35 -0.65 -7.37 -17.42
N VAL A 36 -0.01 -6.82 -16.38
CA VAL A 36 -0.68 -5.99 -15.38
C VAL A 36 -0.87 -4.57 -15.89
N ASP A 37 -2.10 -4.07 -15.81
CA ASP A 37 -2.42 -2.66 -16.00
C ASP A 37 -2.00 -1.86 -14.75
N ILE A 38 -0.89 -1.14 -14.86
CA ILE A 38 -0.31 -0.34 -13.77
C ILE A 38 -1.23 0.82 -13.37
N GLU A 39 -1.94 1.45 -14.31
CA GLU A 39 -2.83 2.56 -14.00
C GLU A 39 -4.08 2.08 -13.25
N LEU A 40 -4.59 0.91 -13.62
CA LEU A 40 -5.65 0.25 -12.84
C LEU A 40 -5.17 -0.10 -11.43
N LEU A 41 -3.93 -0.58 -11.27
CA LEU A 41 -3.36 -0.86 -9.96
C LEU A 41 -3.20 0.41 -9.11
N LYS A 42 -2.65 1.49 -9.67
CA LYS A 42 -2.56 2.79 -9.00
C LYS A 42 -3.92 3.26 -8.54
N ASN A 43 -4.95 3.19 -9.39
CA ASN A 43 -6.31 3.59 -9.02
C ASN A 43 -6.85 2.76 -7.83
N ARG A 44 -6.65 1.44 -7.85
CA ARG A 44 -7.04 0.56 -6.73
C ARG A 44 -6.29 0.89 -5.45
N GLN A 45 -5.00 1.21 -5.55
CA GLN A 45 -4.15 1.58 -4.42
C GLN A 45 -4.59 2.93 -3.81
N ARG A 46 -4.92 3.93 -4.63
CA ARG A 46 -5.46 5.23 -4.15
C ARG A 46 -6.74 5.04 -3.35
N ILE A 47 -7.68 4.26 -3.88
CA ILE A 47 -8.94 3.93 -3.18
C ILE A 47 -8.67 3.23 -1.85
N PHE A 48 -7.76 2.25 -1.85
CA PHE A 48 -7.39 1.51 -0.65
C PHE A 48 -6.79 2.43 0.42
N ILE A 49 -5.80 3.25 0.07
CA ILE A 49 -5.17 4.19 1.01
C ILE A 49 -6.18 5.21 1.52
N ASN A 50 -7.05 5.75 0.65
CA ASN A 50 -8.11 6.68 1.05
C ASN A 50 -9.01 6.09 2.13
N ARG A 51 -9.49 4.85 1.94
CA ARG A 51 -10.32 4.17 2.94
C ARG A 51 -9.56 3.94 4.23
N LEU A 52 -8.31 3.51 4.11
CA LEU A 52 -7.45 3.24 5.26
C LEU A 52 -7.18 4.50 6.10
N VAL A 53 -7.08 5.69 5.48
CA VAL A 53 -6.91 6.95 6.23
C VAL A 53 -8.23 7.49 6.78
N SER A 54 -9.38 7.20 6.16
CA SER A 54 -10.69 7.71 6.58
C SER A 54 -11.38 6.86 7.65
N GLU A 55 -11.15 5.54 7.67
CA GLU A 55 -11.88 4.60 8.53
C GLU A 55 -11.06 4.20 9.76
N GLU A 56 -11.73 3.97 10.89
CA GLU A 56 -11.13 3.22 12.00
C GLU A 56 -10.99 1.77 11.58
N THR A 57 -9.81 1.17 11.80
CA THR A 57 -9.38 -0.14 11.27
C THR A 57 -10.48 -1.21 11.29
N SER A 58 -11.03 -1.54 10.11
CA SER A 58 -12.07 -2.56 9.93
C SER A 58 -11.53 -3.87 9.37
N ASN A 59 -12.19 -4.99 9.70
CA ASN A 59 -11.94 -6.31 9.09
C ASN A 59 -12.20 -6.31 7.57
N GLU A 60 -12.94 -5.32 7.05
CA GLU A 60 -13.24 -5.20 5.61
C GLU A 60 -11.99 -4.97 4.75
N HIS A 61 -10.96 -4.31 5.28
CA HIS A 61 -9.69 -4.13 4.56
C HIS A 61 -8.93 -5.46 4.40
N GLU A 62 -8.96 -6.33 5.42
CA GLU A 62 -8.33 -7.65 5.36
C GLU A 62 -8.97 -8.50 4.26
N ASN A 63 -10.30 -8.57 4.23
CA ASN A 63 -11.04 -9.32 3.20
C ASN A 63 -10.77 -8.75 1.80
N GLN A 64 -10.80 -7.42 1.64
CA GLN A 64 -10.50 -6.79 0.35
C GLN A 64 -9.10 -7.12 -0.16
N VAL A 65 -8.10 -7.15 0.73
CA VAL A 65 -6.73 -7.53 0.34
C VAL A 65 -6.69 -9.02 -0.01
N LYS A 66 -7.32 -9.90 0.77
CA LYS A 66 -7.39 -11.35 0.49
C LYS A 66 -8.06 -11.67 -0.84
N ASP A 67 -9.21 -11.07 -1.13
CA ASP A 67 -9.95 -11.30 -2.38
C ASP A 67 -9.12 -10.93 -3.62
N ARG A 68 -8.23 -9.94 -3.48
CA ARG A 68 -7.33 -9.47 -4.54
C ARG A 68 -5.99 -10.19 -4.58
N HIS A 69 -5.67 -10.96 -3.54
CA HIS A 69 -4.46 -11.78 -3.42
C HIS A 69 -4.89 -13.25 -3.25
N PRO A 70 -5.40 -13.89 -4.32
CA PRO A 70 -5.91 -15.26 -4.26
C PRO A 70 -4.81 -16.31 -3.99
N PHE A 71 -3.54 -15.91 -4.06
CA PHE A 71 -2.39 -16.71 -3.70
C PHE A 71 -1.81 -16.21 -2.37
N GLN A 72 -1.20 -17.12 -1.61
CA GLN A 72 -0.54 -16.76 -0.36
C GLN A 72 0.45 -15.61 -0.56
N ILE A 73 0.28 -14.56 0.26
CA ILE A 73 1.19 -13.42 0.29
C ILE A 73 2.50 -13.93 0.89
N ALA A 74 3.58 -13.87 0.10
CA ALA A 74 4.89 -14.27 0.59
C ALA A 74 5.40 -13.17 1.56
N PRO A 75 5.85 -13.52 2.78
CA PRO A 75 6.23 -12.54 3.80
C PRO A 75 7.33 -11.58 3.35
N ASP A 76 8.35 -12.10 2.67
CA ASP A 76 9.45 -11.34 2.06
C ASP A 76 8.95 -10.28 1.08
N ARG A 77 7.97 -10.64 0.25
CA ARG A 77 7.37 -9.72 -0.74
C ARG A 77 6.49 -8.66 -0.09
N ALA A 78 5.79 -9.02 0.98
CA ALA A 78 5.00 -8.06 1.77
C ALA A 78 5.91 -7.04 2.44
N GLU A 79 7.02 -7.50 3.03
CA GLU A 79 8.02 -6.64 3.66
C GLU A 79 8.67 -5.70 2.64
N MET A 80 9.11 -6.22 1.50
CA MET A 80 9.70 -5.43 0.42
C MET A 80 8.72 -4.36 -0.10
N TRP A 81 7.45 -4.74 -0.32
CA TRP A 81 6.41 -3.80 -0.72
C TRP A 81 6.20 -2.70 0.33
N PHE A 82 6.17 -3.08 1.61
CA PHE A 82 5.95 -2.14 2.71
C PHE A 82 7.13 -1.20 2.93
N ASN A 83 8.36 -1.69 2.78
CA ASN A 83 9.57 -0.87 2.84
C ASN A 83 9.58 0.18 1.73
N ASN A 84 9.27 -0.20 0.49
CA ASN A 84 9.12 0.75 -0.62
C ASN A 84 8.09 1.84 -0.32
N LEU A 85 6.97 1.49 0.32
CA LEU A 85 5.96 2.47 0.70
C LEU A 85 6.45 3.42 1.80
N LYS A 86 7.12 2.89 2.83
CA LYS A 86 7.72 3.69 3.91
C LYS A 86 8.74 4.69 3.37
N GLU A 87 9.67 4.23 2.54
CA GLU A 87 10.67 5.08 1.90
C GLU A 87 10.03 6.16 1.02
N THR A 88 8.97 5.81 0.28
CA THR A 88 8.20 6.80 -0.49
C THR A 88 7.60 7.88 0.41
N MET A 89 7.06 7.50 1.57
CA MET A 89 6.55 8.46 2.57
C MET A 89 7.67 9.23 3.31
N ASP A 90 8.90 8.71 3.34
CA ASP A 90 10.09 9.42 3.87
C ASP A 90 10.53 10.55 2.94
N GLU A 91 10.40 10.37 1.63
CA GLU A 91 10.76 11.37 0.62
C GLU A 91 9.68 12.42 0.38
N MET A 92 8.50 12.24 0.96
CA MET A 92 7.38 13.17 0.84
C MET A 92 7.27 14.09 2.05
N GLU A 93 6.88 15.33 1.79
CA GLU A 93 6.44 16.24 2.84
C GLU A 93 5.05 15.84 3.35
N LEU A 94 5.05 14.91 4.32
CA LEU A 94 3.85 14.44 5.01
C LEU A 94 3.91 14.85 6.49
N ASN A 95 2.75 15.16 7.05
CA ASN A 95 2.62 15.34 8.49
C ASN A 95 3.00 14.04 9.22
N SER A 96 3.93 14.10 10.18
CA SER A 96 4.45 12.92 10.89
C SER A 96 3.37 12.10 11.59
N ALA A 97 2.31 12.73 12.11
CA ALA A 97 1.20 12.03 12.76
C ALA A 97 0.27 11.33 11.75
N VAL A 98 0.14 11.86 10.53
CA VAL A 98 -0.59 11.20 9.43
C VAL A 98 0.20 10.00 8.93
N LYS A 99 1.50 10.19 8.68
CA LYS A 99 2.42 9.14 8.23
C LYS A 99 2.50 7.99 9.24
N GLY A 100 2.71 8.29 10.52
CA GLY A 100 2.78 7.28 11.58
C GLY A 100 1.51 6.43 11.66
N ARG A 101 0.34 7.06 11.61
CA ARG A 101 -0.95 6.35 11.60
C ARG A 101 -1.14 5.47 10.37
N LEU A 102 -0.73 5.93 9.19
CA LEU A 102 -0.82 5.12 7.97
C LEU A 102 0.11 3.90 8.03
N ILE A 103 1.35 4.09 8.50
CA ILE A 103 2.32 3.00 8.72
C ILE A 103 1.75 1.97 9.68
N GLU A 104 1.27 2.40 10.85
CA GLU A 104 0.70 1.52 11.86
C GLU A 104 -0.48 0.70 11.32
N LYS A 105 -1.40 1.35 10.58
CA LYS A 105 -2.55 0.66 9.98
C LYS A 105 -2.15 -0.41 8.96
N ILE A 106 -1.16 -0.11 8.11
CA ILE A 106 -0.67 -1.06 7.11
C ILE A 106 0.09 -2.21 7.79
N GLU A 107 0.92 -1.91 8.78
CA GLU A 107 1.67 -2.91 9.53
C GLU A 107 0.73 -3.89 10.24
N LEU A 108 -0.29 -3.39 10.96
CA LEU A 108 -1.32 -4.22 11.59
C LEU A 108 -2.07 -5.08 10.57
N LEU A 109 -2.38 -4.54 9.39
CA LEU A 109 -3.02 -5.29 8.32
C LEU A 109 -2.12 -6.41 7.79
N LEU A 110 -0.83 -6.14 7.55
CA LEU A 110 0.13 -7.14 7.10
C LEU A 110 0.32 -8.25 8.13
N ILE A 111 0.43 -7.91 9.42
CA ILE A 111 0.50 -8.88 10.52
C ILE A 111 -0.72 -9.81 10.48
N ARG A 112 -1.94 -9.28 10.31
CA ARG A 112 -3.16 -10.09 10.23
C ARG A 112 -3.20 -11.00 8.99
N LEU A 113 -2.69 -10.51 7.87
CA LEU A 113 -2.63 -11.25 6.61
C LEU A 113 -1.59 -12.38 6.65
N LEU A 114 -0.47 -12.18 7.35
CA LEU A 114 0.63 -13.13 7.42
C LEU A 114 0.52 -14.15 8.57
N ASN A 115 -0.09 -13.77 9.70
CA ASN A 115 -0.24 -14.63 10.89
C ASN A 115 -1.37 -15.65 10.80
N LYS A 116 -2.26 -15.55 9.80
CA LYS A 116 -3.32 -16.54 9.56
C LYS A 116 -2.95 -17.46 8.40
N ASN A 117 -2.01 -18.36 8.67
CA ASN A 117 -1.84 -19.63 7.95
C ASN A 117 -2.16 -20.79 8.89
#